data_AF-A0A1Z8PZX5-F1
#
_entry.id   AF-A0A1Z8PZX5-F1
#
_cell.length_a   1.000
_cell.length_b   1.000
_cell.length_c   1.000
_cell.angle_alpha   90.00
_cell.angle_beta   90.00
_cell.angle_gamma   90.00
#
_symmetry.space_group_name_H-M   'P 1'
#
loop_
_entity.id
_entity.type
_entity.pdbx_description
1 polymer ?
#
loop_
_entity_poly.entity_id
_entity_poly.type
_entity_poly.pdbx_seq_one_letter_code
_entity_poly.pdbx_strand_id
1 'polypeptide(L)'
;MLGIKSLKELFGRGKETWNENDISFLVYKNRFDEVKPYQVVVVFADDDELDVYDIEEDKIKTFKVSNILSKCNSYDDAIEVASNEQTKYEIIPPNKTGRTFANSEKLLEVCFTGFPKAEKEELIQLAKESDMFVRTGVAETLGLLVCGETSGWAKLEKARELGVAKVYGAEGFRNFIETGEIAE
;
A
#
# COMPACT_ATOMS: atom_id res chain seq x y z
N MET A 1 -24.15 -17.11 12.45
CA MET A 1 -22.78 -17.64 12.31
C MET A 1 -22.29 -17.13 10.96
N LEU A 2 -21.45 -16.08 10.95
CA LEU A 2 -20.92 -15.51 9.71
C LEU A 2 -20.02 -16.55 9.06
N GLY A 3 -20.35 -16.97 7.83
CA GLY A 3 -19.53 -17.91 7.08
C GLY A 3 -18.24 -17.23 6.68
N ILE A 4 -17.13 -17.64 7.30
CA ILE A 4 -15.78 -17.16 6.95
C ILE A 4 -15.40 -17.82 5.61
N LYS A 5 -15.07 -17.03 4.59
CA LYS A 5 -14.68 -17.51 3.26
C LYS A 5 -13.23 -17.11 2.99
N SER A 6 -12.36 -18.07 2.68
CA SER A 6 -10.94 -17.83 2.45
C SER A 6 -10.67 -16.92 1.24
N LEU A 7 -9.57 -16.16 1.25
CA LEU A 7 -9.15 -15.29 0.13
C LEU A 7 -9.15 -16.02 -1.24
N LYS A 8 -8.77 -17.30 -1.29
CA LYS A 8 -8.84 -18.12 -2.51
C LYS A 8 -10.27 -18.35 -3.01
N GLU A 9 -11.24 -18.49 -2.10
CA GLU A 9 -12.65 -18.63 -2.43
C GLU A 9 -13.27 -17.32 -2.92
N LEU A 10 -12.74 -16.16 -2.48
CA LEU A 10 -13.21 -14.85 -2.92
C LEU A 10 -12.64 -14.42 -4.28
N PHE A 11 -11.35 -14.67 -4.52
CA PHE A 11 -10.69 -14.26 -5.77
C PHE A 11 -10.77 -15.30 -6.89
N GLY A 12 -11.15 -16.54 -6.57
CA GLY A 12 -11.44 -17.60 -7.55
C GLY A 12 -12.87 -17.58 -8.10
N ARG A 13 -13.78 -16.80 -7.49
CA ARG A 13 -15.14 -16.57 -7.97
C ARG A 13 -15.26 -15.11 -8.41
N GLY A 14 -15.82 -14.87 -9.60
CA GLY A 14 -16.09 -13.50 -10.04
C GLY A 14 -17.00 -12.75 -9.06
N LYS A 15 -17.01 -11.42 -9.15
CA LYS A 15 -17.85 -10.49 -8.35
C LYS A 15 -19.35 -10.86 -8.28
N GLU A 16 -19.81 -11.77 -9.14
CA GLU A 16 -21.19 -12.23 -9.30
C GLU A 16 -21.69 -13.24 -8.25
N THR A 17 -20.92 -13.54 -7.19
CA THR A 17 -21.28 -14.59 -6.20
C THR A 17 -21.51 -14.11 -4.77
N TRP A 18 -21.50 -12.80 -4.52
CA TRP A 18 -21.80 -12.21 -3.20
C TRP A 18 -23.30 -11.99 -3.03
N ASN A 19 -23.89 -12.54 -1.96
CA ASN A 19 -25.28 -12.27 -1.60
C ASN A 19 -25.36 -11.03 -0.70
N GLU A 20 -26.46 -10.27 -0.75
CA GLU A 20 -26.68 -9.08 0.10
C GLU A 20 -26.57 -9.38 1.61
N ASN A 21 -26.84 -10.62 2.02
CA ASN A 21 -26.72 -11.08 3.40
C ASN A 21 -25.27 -11.22 3.91
N ASP A 22 -24.26 -11.15 3.03
CA ASP A 22 -22.84 -11.20 3.39
C ASP A 22 -22.29 -9.80 3.76
N ILE A 23 -23.09 -8.75 3.57
CA ILE A 23 -22.69 -7.37 3.80
C ILE A 23 -22.81 -7.03 5.29
N SER A 24 -21.74 -6.47 5.85
CA SER A 24 -21.69 -5.89 7.19
C SER A 24 -21.48 -4.39 7.11
N PHE A 25 -22.19 -3.65 7.96
CA PHE A 25 -22.02 -2.22 8.12
C PHE A 25 -21.23 -1.96 9.40
N LEU A 26 -20.00 -1.43 9.26
CA LEU A 26 -19.08 -1.23 10.37
C LEU A 26 -18.75 0.25 10.52
N VAL A 27 -18.54 0.69 11.76
CA VAL A 27 -17.96 1.99 12.09
C VAL A 27 -16.56 1.76 12.60
N TYR A 28 -15.57 2.35 11.94
CA TYR A 28 -14.16 2.08 12.21
C TYR A 28 -13.37 3.37 12.42
N LYS A 29 -12.54 3.41 13.46
CA LYS A 29 -11.61 4.51 13.73
C LYS A 29 -10.22 4.21 13.16
N ASN A 30 -9.79 5.02 12.21
CA ASN A 30 -8.47 4.83 11.60
C ASN A 30 -7.35 5.45 12.44
N ARG A 31 -6.09 5.28 11.99
CA ARG A 31 -4.89 5.80 12.67
C ARG A 31 -4.81 7.32 12.75
N PHE A 32 -5.64 8.03 12.00
CA PHE A 32 -5.74 9.48 11.99
C PHE A 32 -6.89 9.98 12.87
N ASP A 33 -7.46 9.11 13.71
CA ASP A 33 -8.62 9.41 14.55
C ASP A 33 -9.86 9.90 13.76
N GLU A 34 -9.89 9.57 12.47
CA GLU A 34 -11.07 9.72 11.63
C GLU A 34 -11.92 8.45 11.76
N VAL A 35 -13.18 8.65 12.10
CA VAL A 35 -14.20 7.61 12.26
C VAL A 35 -15.02 7.55 10.99
N LYS A 36 -15.05 6.40 10.33
CA LYS A 36 -15.74 6.22 9.05
C LYS A 36 -16.75 5.07 9.10
N PRO A 37 -17.89 5.22 8.42
CA PRO A 37 -18.76 4.10 8.11
C PRO A 37 -18.16 3.28 6.97
N TYR A 38 -18.43 1.99 6.97
CA TYR A 38 -18.01 1.05 5.94
C TYR A 38 -19.13 0.08 5.61
N GLN A 39 -19.34 -0.17 4.32
CA GLN A 39 -20.13 -1.29 3.82
C GLN A 39 -19.17 -2.34 3.27
N VAL A 40 -19.04 -3.46 3.96
CA VAL A 40 -17.96 -4.42 3.71
C VAL A 40 -18.45 -5.86 3.69
N VAL A 41 -17.72 -6.72 2.99
CA VAL A 41 -17.84 -8.18 3.13
C VAL A 41 -16.67 -8.68 3.97
N VAL A 42 -16.95 -9.41 5.06
CA VAL A 42 -15.89 -10.02 5.88
C VAL A 42 -15.27 -11.18 5.13
N VAL A 43 -13.96 -11.11 4.95
CA VAL A 43 -13.15 -12.11 4.26
C VAL A 43 -12.58 -13.08 5.28
N PHE A 44 -11.85 -12.54 6.25
CA PHE A 44 -11.19 -13.33 7.28
C PHE A 44 -11.28 -12.56 8.61
N ALA A 45 -11.34 -13.30 9.70
CA ALA A 45 -11.42 -12.75 11.04
C ALA A 45 -10.61 -13.62 11.99
N ASP A 46 -9.77 -12.97 12.79
CA ASP A 46 -9.19 -13.54 14.00
C ASP A 46 -9.49 -12.62 15.19
N ASP A 47 -8.78 -12.83 16.31
CA ASP A 47 -9.03 -12.11 17.57
C ASP A 47 -8.58 -10.64 17.51
N ASP A 48 -7.61 -10.29 16.66
CA ASP A 48 -7.00 -8.96 16.59
C ASP A 48 -7.33 -8.21 15.29
N GLU A 49 -7.50 -8.94 14.18
CA GLU A 49 -7.64 -8.41 12.83
C GLU A 49 -8.85 -8.98 12.08
N LEU A 50 -9.43 -8.12 11.24
CA LEU A 50 -10.56 -8.40 10.38
C LEU A 50 -10.21 -7.96 8.95
N ASP A 51 -9.96 -8.93 8.07
CA ASP A 51 -9.83 -8.65 6.66
C ASP A 51 -11.22 -8.51 6.05
N VAL A 52 -11.41 -7.42 5.33
CA VAL A 52 -12.68 -7.05 4.72
C VAL A 52 -12.47 -6.62 3.28
N TYR A 53 -13.45 -6.90 2.44
CA TYR A 53 -13.57 -6.29 1.14
C TYR A 53 -14.49 -5.07 1.25
N ASP A 54 -13.92 -3.89 1.07
CA ASP A 54 -14.61 -2.60 1.02
C ASP A 54 -15.32 -2.45 -0.33
N ILE A 55 -16.65 -2.38 -0.28
CA ILE A 55 -17.50 -2.35 -1.46
C ILE A 55 -17.38 -1.02 -2.20
N GLU A 56 -17.27 0.10 -1.47
CA GLU A 56 -17.21 1.43 -2.09
C GLU A 56 -15.87 1.66 -2.80
N GLU A 57 -14.76 1.22 -2.18
CA GLU A 57 -13.43 1.42 -2.73
C GLU A 57 -12.92 0.27 -3.61
N ASP A 58 -13.66 -0.83 -3.70
CA ASP A 58 -13.29 -2.04 -4.45
C ASP A 58 -11.92 -2.60 -4.03
N LYS A 59 -11.68 -2.70 -2.71
CA LYS A 59 -10.36 -3.05 -2.13
C LYS A 59 -10.47 -3.94 -0.91
N ILE A 60 -9.47 -4.81 -0.74
CA ILE A 60 -9.25 -5.49 0.54
C ILE A 60 -8.60 -4.52 1.53
N LYS A 61 -9.11 -4.52 2.77
CA LYS A 61 -8.60 -3.75 3.91
C LYS A 61 -8.50 -4.66 5.12
N THR A 62 -7.55 -4.37 6.00
CA THR A 62 -7.43 -5.03 7.30
C THR A 62 -7.81 -4.03 8.38
N PHE A 63 -8.83 -4.37 9.17
CA PHE A 63 -9.29 -3.59 10.31
C PHE A 63 -8.78 -4.23 11.60
N LYS A 64 -8.24 -3.41 12.51
CA LYS A 64 -8.02 -3.89 13.88
C LYS A 64 -9.35 -4.00 14.60
N VAL A 65 -9.62 -5.15 15.22
CA VAL A 65 -10.87 -5.39 15.97
C VAL A 65 -11.05 -4.34 17.07
N SER A 66 -9.97 -3.94 17.75
CA SER A 66 -9.96 -2.88 18.76
C SER A 66 -10.42 -1.50 18.26
N ASN A 67 -10.40 -1.29 16.96
CA ASN A 67 -10.73 -0.01 16.31
C ASN A 67 -12.10 -0.04 15.62
N ILE A 68 -12.80 -1.18 15.63
CA ILE A 68 -14.20 -1.27 15.22
C ILE A 68 -15.04 -0.74 16.39
N LEU A 69 -15.65 0.42 16.21
CA LEU A 69 -16.44 1.08 17.25
C LEU A 69 -17.83 0.46 17.37
N SER A 70 -18.46 0.15 16.22
CA SER A 70 -19.82 -0.37 16.16
C SER A 70 -20.04 -1.24 14.93
N LYS A 71 -21.00 -2.16 15.06
CA LYS A 71 -21.63 -2.86 13.94
C LYS A 71 -23.08 -2.42 13.84
N CYS A 72 -23.48 -1.95 12.67
CA CYS A 72 -24.79 -1.34 12.41
C CYS A 72 -25.66 -2.26 11.54
N ASN A 73 -26.97 -1.98 11.52
CA ASN A 73 -27.94 -2.78 10.75
C ASN A 73 -28.10 -2.30 9.30
N SER A 74 -27.74 -1.04 9.04
CA SER A 74 -27.75 -0.44 7.70
C SER A 74 -26.55 0.51 7.54
N TYR A 75 -26.28 0.91 6.30
CA TYR A 75 -25.25 1.89 6.05
C TYR A 75 -25.61 3.29 6.56
N ASP A 76 -26.89 3.68 6.45
CA ASP A 76 -27.39 4.95 6.99
C ASP A 76 -27.18 5.04 8.52
N ASP A 77 -27.44 3.96 9.24
CA ASP A 77 -27.19 3.85 10.69
C ASP A 77 -25.68 3.97 10.99
N ALA A 78 -24.83 3.31 10.18
CA ALA A 78 -23.38 3.44 10.32
C ALA A 78 -22.89 4.89 10.10
N ILE A 79 -23.49 5.63 9.15
CA ILE A 79 -23.17 7.04 8.89
C ILE A 79 -23.50 7.89 10.12
N GLU A 80 -24.68 7.73 10.70
CA GLU A 80 -25.10 8.47 11.88
C GLU A 80 -24.21 8.16 13.09
N VAL A 81 -23.95 6.88 13.35
CA VAL A 81 -23.07 6.43 14.43
C VAL A 81 -21.66 6.94 14.23
N ALA A 82 -21.10 6.89 13.02
CA ALA A 82 -19.76 7.40 12.74
C ALA A 82 -19.66 8.90 13.01
N SER A 83 -20.65 9.70 12.59
CA SER A 83 -20.70 11.13 12.87
C SER A 83 -20.74 11.44 14.37
N ASN A 84 -21.57 10.71 15.13
CA ASN A 84 -21.67 10.85 16.57
C ASN A 84 -20.37 10.44 17.29
N GLU A 85 -19.79 9.31 16.90
CA GLU A 85 -18.52 8.82 17.46
C GLU A 85 -17.34 9.75 17.15
N GLN A 86 -17.31 10.37 15.96
CA GLN A 86 -16.26 11.32 15.58
C GLN A 86 -16.12 12.47 16.59
N THR A 87 -17.21 12.88 17.27
CA THR A 87 -17.16 13.96 18.28
C THR A 87 -16.24 13.68 19.46
N LYS A 88 -15.86 12.41 19.68
CA LYS A 88 -14.97 11.96 20.75
C LYS A 88 -13.48 12.00 20.36
N TYR A 89 -13.17 12.23 19.09
CA TYR A 89 -11.82 12.14 18.55
C TYR A 89 -11.49 13.36 17.70
N GLU A 90 -10.32 13.95 17.93
CA GLU A 90 -9.81 15.03 17.08
C GLU A 90 -9.07 14.42 15.88
N ILE A 91 -9.45 14.84 14.66
CA ILE A 91 -8.77 14.36 13.45
C ILE A 91 -7.30 14.74 13.51
N ILE A 92 -6.43 13.73 13.51
CA ILE A 92 -5.00 13.90 13.39
C ILE A 92 -4.72 14.23 11.92
N PRO A 93 -4.23 15.45 11.61
CA PRO A 93 -3.91 15.77 10.24
C PRO A 93 -2.85 14.79 9.73
N PRO A 94 -3.00 14.24 8.51
CA PRO A 94 -1.94 13.42 7.94
C PRO A 94 -0.69 14.25 7.96
N ASN A 95 0.37 13.71 8.57
CA ASN A 95 1.65 14.38 8.65
C ASN A 95 2.16 14.48 7.21
N LYS A 96 1.82 15.60 6.54
CA LYS A 96 2.44 15.99 5.29
C LYS A 96 3.85 16.36 5.71
N THR A 97 4.71 15.35 5.87
CA THR A 97 6.12 15.59 5.64
C THR A 97 6.17 16.01 4.18
N GLY A 98 6.02 17.30 3.94
CA GLY A 98 6.31 17.99 2.69
C GLY A 98 7.81 17.95 2.45
N ARG A 99 8.44 16.80 2.68
CA ARG A 99 9.63 16.43 1.94
C ARG A 99 9.14 16.15 0.53
N THR A 100 8.85 17.24 -0.18
CA THR A 100 9.27 17.31 -1.57
C THR A 100 10.76 17.02 -1.50
N PHE A 101 11.09 15.74 -1.67
CA PHE A 101 12.36 15.30 -2.18
C PHE A 101 12.41 15.87 -3.60
N ALA A 102 12.62 17.19 -3.67
CA ALA A 102 12.75 17.94 -4.89
C ALA A 102 14.16 17.63 -5.38
N ASN A 103 14.23 16.99 -6.53
CA ASN A 103 15.48 16.72 -7.21
C ASN A 103 15.94 18.01 -7.92
N SER A 104 16.26 19.06 -7.15
CA SER A 104 16.60 20.39 -7.66
C SER A 104 17.85 20.37 -8.54
N GLU A 105 18.75 19.46 -8.23
CA GLU A 105 20.00 19.23 -8.96
C GLU A 105 19.82 18.35 -10.20
N LYS A 106 18.59 17.86 -10.44
CA LYS A 106 18.23 17.00 -11.60
C LYS A 106 19.12 15.77 -11.73
N LEU A 107 19.51 15.19 -10.59
CA LEU A 107 20.27 13.96 -10.50
C LEU A 107 19.47 12.78 -11.07
N LEU A 108 20.14 11.70 -11.46
CA LEU A 108 19.45 10.49 -11.91
C LEU A 108 18.57 9.93 -10.80
N GLU A 109 17.28 9.73 -11.07
CA GLU A 109 16.35 9.18 -10.09
C GLU A 109 16.40 7.65 -10.06
N VAL A 110 16.64 7.08 -8.88
CA VAL A 110 16.75 5.64 -8.65
C VAL A 110 15.78 5.16 -7.58
N CYS A 111 15.18 3.98 -7.76
CA CYS A 111 14.32 3.34 -6.78
C CYS A 111 14.78 1.90 -6.54
N PHE A 112 14.77 1.49 -5.27
CA PHE A 112 15.13 0.12 -4.87
C PHE A 112 13.89 -0.67 -4.45
N THR A 113 13.78 -1.91 -4.93
CA THR A 113 12.71 -2.85 -4.59
C THR A 113 13.27 -4.25 -4.38
N GLY A 114 12.67 -5.05 -3.51
CA GLY A 114 13.01 -6.46 -3.35
C GLY A 114 14.30 -6.81 -2.60
N PHE A 115 14.92 -5.85 -1.90
CA PHE A 115 16.13 -6.06 -1.11
C PHE A 115 15.83 -6.19 0.39
N PRO A 116 16.58 -7.03 1.14
CA PRO A 116 16.63 -7.00 2.59
C PRO A 116 16.98 -5.60 3.12
N LYS A 117 16.52 -5.27 4.34
CA LYS A 117 16.66 -3.92 4.89
C LYS A 117 18.11 -3.43 4.93
N ALA A 118 19.04 -4.24 5.43
CA ALA A 118 20.45 -3.87 5.57
C ALA A 118 21.10 -3.59 4.21
N GLU A 119 20.96 -4.53 3.26
CA GLU A 119 21.49 -4.38 1.90
C GLU A 119 20.87 -3.18 1.18
N LYS A 120 19.57 -2.96 1.35
CA LYS A 120 18.89 -1.79 0.80
C LYS A 120 19.47 -0.48 1.33
N GLU A 121 19.78 -0.41 2.63
CA GLU A 121 20.39 0.78 3.24
C GLU A 121 21.78 1.05 2.66
N GLU A 122 22.59 0.01 2.44
CA GLU A 122 23.91 0.10 1.79
C GLU A 122 23.80 0.60 0.34
N LEU A 123 22.89 0.04 -0.46
CA LEU A 123 22.67 0.44 -1.86
C LEU A 123 22.15 1.88 -1.97
N ILE A 124 21.30 2.31 -1.04
CA ILE A 124 20.83 3.70 -0.96
C ILE A 124 21.99 4.64 -0.65
N GLN A 125 22.89 4.24 0.24
CA GLN A 125 24.06 5.05 0.59
C GLN A 125 25.00 5.17 -0.61
N LEU A 126 25.28 4.06 -1.29
CA LEU A 126 26.07 4.05 -2.51
C LEU A 126 25.48 4.94 -3.61
N ALA A 127 24.16 4.90 -3.81
CA ALA A 127 23.47 5.77 -4.77
C ALA A 127 23.68 7.26 -4.45
N LYS A 128 23.60 7.64 -3.18
CA LYS A 128 23.83 9.02 -2.74
C LYS A 128 25.28 9.45 -2.93
N GLU A 129 26.23 8.55 -2.68
CA GLU A 129 27.66 8.79 -2.91
C GLU A 129 27.99 8.89 -4.41
N SER A 130 27.12 8.38 -5.28
CA SER A 130 27.24 8.41 -6.74
C SER A 130 26.35 9.48 -7.40
N ASP A 131 25.99 10.54 -6.68
CA ASP A 131 25.17 11.66 -7.17
C ASP A 131 23.82 11.22 -7.78
N MET A 132 23.14 10.26 -7.16
CA MET A 132 21.80 9.82 -7.56
C MET A 132 20.72 10.23 -6.55
N PHE A 133 19.52 10.44 -7.06
CA PHE A 133 18.35 10.81 -6.28
C PHE A 133 17.48 9.61 -5.93
N VAL A 134 17.47 9.22 -4.65
CA VAL A 134 16.74 8.03 -4.20
C VAL A 134 15.25 8.32 -4.02
N ARG A 135 14.41 7.66 -4.82
CA ARG A 135 12.94 7.66 -4.73
C ARG A 135 12.42 6.46 -3.93
N THR A 136 11.33 6.66 -3.20
CA THR A 136 10.65 5.60 -2.43
C THR A 136 9.73 4.72 -3.30
N GLY A 137 9.37 5.19 -4.51
CA GLY A 137 8.51 4.49 -5.45
C GLY A 137 8.81 4.84 -6.91
N VAL A 138 8.15 4.10 -7.80
CA VAL A 138 8.24 4.30 -9.26
C VAL A 138 7.38 5.50 -9.65
N ALA A 139 7.99 6.46 -10.34
CA ALA A 139 7.39 7.70 -10.83
C ALA A 139 7.77 7.91 -12.30
N GLU A 140 7.08 8.82 -12.99
CA GLU A 140 7.35 9.13 -14.41
C GLU A 140 8.77 9.65 -14.66
N THR A 141 9.37 10.32 -13.68
CA THR A 141 10.74 10.84 -13.73
C THR A 141 11.81 9.81 -13.34
N LEU A 142 11.40 8.59 -12.97
CA LEU A 142 12.35 7.57 -12.51
C LEU A 142 13.22 7.10 -13.68
N GLY A 143 14.54 7.25 -13.55
CA GLY A 143 15.49 6.77 -14.56
C GLY A 143 15.84 5.30 -14.40
N LEU A 144 15.89 4.79 -13.17
CA LEU A 144 16.34 3.43 -12.88
C LEU A 144 15.55 2.76 -11.73
N LEU A 145 15.10 1.53 -11.97
CA LEU A 145 14.60 0.62 -10.94
C LEU A 145 15.63 -0.49 -10.68
N VAL A 146 16.14 -0.55 -9.45
CA VAL A 146 17.04 -1.61 -9.00
C VAL A 146 16.24 -2.70 -8.30
N CYS A 147 16.32 -3.91 -8.82
CA CYS A 147 15.47 -5.05 -8.48
C CYS A 147 16.25 -6.12 -7.72
N GLY A 148 15.93 -6.32 -6.44
CA GLY A 148 16.42 -7.43 -5.63
C GLY A 148 15.54 -8.69 -5.77
N GLU A 149 15.86 -9.72 -5.00
CA GLU A 149 15.23 -11.06 -5.09
C GLU A 149 13.71 -11.04 -4.90
N THR A 150 13.21 -10.18 -4.00
CA THR A 150 11.77 -10.14 -3.63
C THR A 150 11.04 -8.97 -4.30
N SER A 151 11.47 -8.59 -5.50
CA SER A 151 10.92 -7.42 -6.20
C SER A 151 9.41 -7.52 -6.41
N GLY A 152 8.66 -6.65 -5.73
CA GLY A 152 7.20 -6.68 -5.76
C GLY A 152 6.61 -6.40 -7.15
N TRP A 153 5.66 -7.25 -7.55
CA TRP A 153 5.02 -7.23 -8.88
C TRP A 153 4.50 -5.84 -9.30
N ALA A 154 3.85 -5.12 -8.38
CA ALA A 154 3.29 -3.79 -8.66
C ALA A 154 4.35 -2.75 -9.10
N LYS A 155 5.58 -2.82 -8.59
CA LYS A 155 6.66 -1.89 -8.99
C LYS A 155 7.26 -2.27 -10.34
N LEU A 156 7.39 -3.56 -10.61
CA LEU A 156 7.88 -4.07 -11.90
C LEU A 156 6.91 -3.71 -13.03
N GLU A 157 5.61 -3.90 -12.80
CA GLU A 157 4.57 -3.58 -13.78
C GLU A 157 4.53 -2.07 -14.05
N LYS A 158 4.53 -1.25 -12.99
CA LYS A 158 4.58 0.21 -13.15
C LYS A 158 5.84 0.69 -13.88
N ALA A 159 7.01 0.09 -13.61
CA ALA A 159 8.23 0.42 -14.33
C ALA A 159 8.15 0.01 -15.80
N ARG A 160 7.52 -1.14 -16.10
CA ARG A 160 7.27 -1.60 -17.48
C ARG A 160 6.36 -0.64 -18.24
N GLU A 161 5.27 -0.20 -17.62
CA GLU A 161 4.33 0.77 -18.21
C GLU A 161 4.98 2.12 -18.51
N LEU A 162 5.87 2.57 -17.63
CA LEU A 162 6.57 3.85 -17.75
C LEU A 162 7.89 3.77 -18.55
N GLY A 163 8.27 2.59 -19.04
CA GLY A 163 9.52 2.40 -19.79
C GLY A 163 10.78 2.64 -18.96
N VAL A 164 10.71 2.47 -17.64
CA VAL A 164 11.85 2.69 -16.73
C VAL A 164 12.86 1.55 -16.89
N ALA A 165 14.14 1.91 -16.99
CA ALA A 165 15.23 0.95 -17.03
C ALA A 165 15.30 0.10 -15.75
N LYS A 166 15.67 -1.17 -15.90
CA LYS A 166 15.75 -2.12 -14.78
C LYS A 166 17.14 -2.72 -14.71
N VAL A 167 17.66 -2.81 -13.49
CA VAL A 167 18.90 -3.51 -13.17
C VAL A 167 18.61 -4.50 -12.06
N TYR A 168 19.17 -5.71 -12.16
CA TYR A 168 18.89 -6.80 -11.22
C TYR A 168 20.08 -7.06 -10.30
N GLY A 169 19.78 -7.21 -9.01
CA GLY A 169 20.77 -7.47 -7.96
C GLY A 169 21.64 -6.27 -7.58
N ALA A 170 22.38 -6.41 -6.48
CA ALA A 170 23.35 -5.42 -6.04
C ALA A 170 24.52 -5.28 -7.02
N GLU A 171 25.04 -6.39 -7.53
CA GLU A 171 26.15 -6.40 -8.50
C GLU A 171 25.78 -5.69 -9.81
N GLY A 172 24.55 -5.90 -10.30
CA GLY A 172 24.06 -5.16 -11.47
C GLY A 172 24.07 -3.65 -11.23
N PHE A 173 23.69 -3.20 -10.02
CA PHE A 173 23.71 -1.79 -9.68
C PHE A 173 25.13 -1.23 -9.55
N ARG A 174 26.06 -2.01 -8.98
CA ARG A 174 27.48 -1.65 -8.91
C ARG A 174 28.09 -1.49 -10.29
N ASN A 175 27.82 -2.44 -11.20
CA ASN A 175 28.25 -2.35 -12.59
C ASN A 175 27.66 -1.11 -13.27
N PHE A 176 26.37 -0.83 -13.08
CA PHE A 176 25.76 0.38 -13.62
C PHE A 176 26.42 1.66 -13.12
N ILE A 177 26.77 1.75 -11.83
CA ILE A 177 27.49 2.91 -11.28
C ILE A 177 28.88 3.06 -11.92
N GLU A 178 29.58 1.94 -12.12
CA GLU A 178 30.94 1.96 -12.68
C GLU A 178 30.96 2.29 -14.17
N THR A 179 30.03 1.74 -14.95
CA THR A 179 30.08 1.80 -16.43
C THR A 179 29.04 2.73 -17.04
N GLY A 180 27.96 3.03 -16.32
CA GLY A 180 26.77 3.68 -16.87
C GLY A 180 25.91 2.79 -17.77
N GLU A 181 26.27 1.50 -17.92
CA GLU A 181 25.58 0.57 -18.81
C GLU A 181 24.58 -0.30 -18.05
N ILE A 182 23.45 -0.58 -18.68
CA ILE A 182 22.46 -1.55 -18.21
C ILE A 182 22.72 -2.83 -18.98
N ALA A 183 23.26 -3.85 -18.30
CA ALA A 183 23.40 -5.18 -18.90
C ALA A 183 22.01 -5.80 -19.08
N GLU A 184 21.67 -6.15 -20.32
CA GLU A 184 20.45 -6.89 -20.67
C GLU A 184 20.49 -8.36 -20.22
#